data_AF-A0A3D4JNA1-F1
#
_entry.id   AF-A0A3D4JNA1-F1
#
_cell.length_a   1.000
_cell.length_b   1.000
_cell.length_c   1.000
_cell.angle_alpha   90.00
_cell.angle_beta   90.00
_cell.angle_gamma   90.00
#
_symmetry.space_group_name_H-M   'P 1'
#
loop_
_entity.id
_entity.type
_entity.pdbx_description
1 polymer ?
#
loop_
_entity_poly.entity_id
_entity_poly.type
_entity_poly.pdbx_seq_one_letter_code
_entity_poly.pdbx_strand_id
1 'polypeptide(L)' 'MTDDIVDSLYSDTVIKSLSDYGLTAVKFVFKNGEASKCSATLNEIYEFLCENNITRSDCIIALGGGVTGDMAG' A
#
# COMPACT_ATOMS: atom_id res chain seq x y z
N MET A 1 -0.95 0.84 -0.04
CA MET A 1 -0.45 -0.33 -0.78
C MET A 1 -0.36 0.02 -2.25
N THR A 2 0.80 -0.14 -2.90
CA THR A 2 1.00 0.19 -4.32
C THR A 2 2.14 -0.61 -4.93
N ASP A 3 2.23 -0.64 -6.26
CA ASP A 3 3.38 -1.20 -6.98
C ASP A 3 4.40 -0.10 -7.33
N ASP A 4 5.64 -0.48 -7.65
CA ASP A 4 6.75 0.43 -7.94
C ASP A 4 6.51 1.40 -9.13
N ILE A 5 5.74 1.00 -10.13
CA ILE A 5 5.39 1.88 -11.25
C ILE A 5 4.41 2.95 -10.78
N VAL A 6 3.30 2.54 -10.17
CA VAL A 6 2.24 3.45 -9.71
C VAL A 6 2.75 4.34 -8.58
N ASP A 7 3.65 3.83 -7.73
CA ASP A 7 4.29 4.59 -6.67
C ASP A 7 4.98 5.84 -7.20
N SER A 8 5.82 5.65 -8.22
CA SER A 8 6.62 6.72 -8.84
C SER A 8 5.78 7.82 -9.48
N LEU A 9 4.52 7.53 -9.80
CA LEU A 9 3.62 8.45 -10.51
C LEU A 9 2.66 9.17 -9.56
N TYR A 10 2.13 8.48 -8.54
CA TYR A 10 0.93 8.96 -7.83
C TYR A 10 1.04 8.99 -6.31
N SER A 11 1.94 8.23 -5.69
CA SER A 11 1.98 8.13 -4.22
C SER A 11 2.21 9.46 -3.53
N ASP A 12 3.13 10.28 -4.05
CA ASP A 12 3.44 11.58 -3.43
C ASP A 12 2.24 12.52 -3.46
N THR A 13 1.47 12.51 -4.55
CA THR A 13 0.24 13.28 -4.67
C THR A 13 -0.80 12.82 -3.64
N VAL A 14 -1.01 11.50 -3.53
CA VAL A 14 -2.00 10.93 -2.60
C VAL A 14 -1.61 11.19 -1.13
N ILE A 15 -0.35 10.93 -0.78
CA ILE A 15 0.16 11.15 0.59
C ILE A 15 0.03 12.63 0.96
N LYS A 16 0.40 13.53 0.04
CA LYS A 16 0.25 14.97 0.26
C LYS A 16 -1.20 15.34 0.52
N SER A 17 -2.13 14.88 -0.32
CA SER A 17 -3.56 15.14 -0.11
C SER A 17 -4.05 14.63 1.24
N LEU A 18 -3.64 13.43 1.68
CA LEU A 18 -4.02 12.92 3.00
C LEU A 18 -3.44 13.80 4.14
N SER A 19 -2.18 14.20 4.01
CA SER A 19 -1.51 15.05 5.00
C SER A 19 -2.13 16.45 5.10
N ASP A 20 -2.60 17.02 3.98
CA ASP A 20 -3.28 18.32 3.96
C ASP A 20 -4.60 18.30 4.75
N TYR A 21 -5.21 17.11 4.91
CA TYR A 21 -6.38 16.86 5.76
C TYR A 21 -6.01 16.41 7.19
N GLY A 22 -4.73 16.42 7.56
CA GLY A 22 -4.24 16.04 8.89
C GLY A 22 -4.19 14.53 9.12
N LEU A 23 -4.29 13.71 8.08
CA LEU A 23 -4.15 12.26 8.19
C LEU A 23 -2.68 11.86 8.06
N THR A 24 -2.26 10.90 8.87
CA THR A 24 -0.95 10.27 8.73
C THR A 24 -1.09 9.02 7.88
N ALA A 25 -0.24 8.91 6.85
CA ALA A 25 -0.24 7.76 5.94
C ALA A 25 1.16 7.17 5.85
N VAL A 26 1.23 5.84 5.86
CA VAL A 26 2.44 5.07 5.58
C VAL A 26 2.21 4.27 4.30
N LYS A 27 3.27 4.06 3.52
CA LYS A 27 3.18 3.42 2.20
C LYS A 27 4.02 2.15 2.18
N PHE A 28 3.45 1.10 1.62
CA PHE A 28 4.13 -0.15 1.27
C PHE A 28 4.16 -0.29 -0.25
N VAL A 29 5.34 -0.54 -0.80
CA VAL A 29 5.61 -0.64 -2.24
C VAL A 29 6.18 -2.02 -2.54
N PHE A 30 5.61 -2.71 -3.52
CA PHE A 30 6.11 -3.98 -4.03
C PHE A 30 6.39 -3.90 -5.53
N LYS A 31 7.09 -4.89 -6.09
CA LYS A 31 7.41 -4.91 -7.52
C LYS A 31 6.13 -5.11 -8.36
N ASN A 32 5.95 -4.37 -9.45
CA ASN A 32 4.81 -4.58 -10.35
C ASN A 32 4.78 -6.00 -10.97
N GLY A 33 3.56 -6.47 -11.27
CA GLY A 33 3.29 -7.71 -12.01
C GLY A 33 2.63 -8.82 -11.18
N GLU A 34 1.99 -9.77 -11.87
CA GLU A 34 1.22 -10.88 -11.26
C GLU A 34 2.09 -11.78 -10.35
N ALA A 35 3.40 -11.87 -10.60
CA ALA A 35 4.31 -12.66 -9.78
C ALA A 35 4.37 -12.17 -8.32
N SER A 36 4.07 -10.89 -8.08
CA SER A 36 3.99 -10.33 -6.73
C SER A 36 2.71 -10.74 -5.99
N LYS A 37 1.73 -11.32 -6.68
CA LYS A 37 0.54 -11.92 -6.08
C LYS A 37 0.87 -13.30 -5.51
N CYS A 38 1.67 -13.31 -4.46
CA CYS A 38 2.09 -14.54 -3.78
C CYS A 38 2.13 -14.35 -2.27
N SER A 39 2.13 -15.48 -1.55
CA SER A 39 2.13 -15.49 -0.08
C SER A 39 3.36 -14.80 0.53
N ALA A 40 4.49 -14.78 -0.18
CA ALA A 40 5.68 -14.07 0.30
C ALA A 40 5.41 -12.57 0.43
N THR A 41 4.88 -11.94 -0.62
CA THR A 41 4.48 -10.52 -0.59
C THR A 41 3.38 -10.25 0.43
N LEU A 42 2.40 -11.16 0.60
CA LEU A 42 1.39 -11.03 1.66
C LEU A 42 2.01 -11.02 3.06
N ASN A 43 3.01 -11.86 3.32
CA ASN A 43 3.70 -11.86 4.60
C ASN A 43 4.45 -10.55 4.84
N GLU A 44 5.13 -10.01 3.82
CA GLU A 44 5.79 -8.70 3.90
C GLU A 44 4.78 -7.58 4.21
N ILE A 45 3.59 -7.63 3.59
CA ILE A 45 2.49 -6.69 3.88
C ILE A 45 2.07 -6.82 5.35
N TYR A 46 1.84 -8.04 5.85
CA TYR A 46 1.42 -8.23 7.25
C TYR A 46 2.49 -7.76 8.23
N GLU A 47 3.77 -8.02 7.96
CA GLU A 47 4.89 -7.54 8.77
C GLU A 47 4.92 -6.01 8.79
N PHE A 48 4.81 -5.37 7.62
CA PHE A 48 4.74 -3.92 7.51
C PHE A 48 3.57 -3.31 8.29
N LEU A 49 2.37 -3.91 8.22
CA LEU A 49 1.20 -3.45 8.96
C LEU A 49 1.43 -3.56 10.47
N CYS A 50 2.02 -4.67 10.93
CA CYS A 50 2.37 -4.88 12.33
C CYS A 50 3.42 -3.85 12.82
N GLU A 51 4.49 -3.63 12.06
CA GLU A 51 5.56 -2.67 12.40
C GLU A 51 5.04 -1.24 12.51
N ASN A 52 4.07 -0.86 11.68
CA ASN A 52 3.44 0.46 11.71
C ASN A 52 2.24 0.54 12.65
N ASN A 53 1.99 -0.50 13.46
CA ASN A 53 0.87 -0.59 14.41
C ASN A 53 -0.50 -0.31 13.76
N ILE A 54 -0.69 -0.75 12.52
CA ILE A 54 -1.97 -0.60 11.81
C ILE A 54 -2.99 -1.54 12.44
N THR A 55 -4.15 -0.99 12.79
CA THR A 55 -5.23 -1.67 13.49
C THR A 55 -6.50 -1.71 12.63
N ARG A 56 -7.56 -2.36 13.13
CA ARG A 56 -8.84 -2.46 12.42
C ARG A 56 -9.59 -1.14 12.28
N SER A 57 -9.23 -0.10 13.02
CA SER A 57 -9.79 1.24 12.86
C SER A 57 -9.09 2.07 11.78
N ASP A 58 -7.93 1.60 11.31
CA ASP A 58 -7.18 2.25 10.26
C ASP A 58 -7.66 1.80 8.87
N CYS A 59 -7.27 2.54 7.84
CA CYS A 59 -7.69 2.30 6.47
C CYS A 59 -6.52 1.83 5.61
N ILE A 60 -6.75 0.77 4.82
CA ILE A 60 -5.83 0.34 3.77
C ILE A 60 -6.33 0.91 2.44
N ILE A 61 -5.48 1.66 1.75
CA ILE A 61 -5.75 2.18 0.40
C ILE A 61 -4.93 1.36 -0.60
N ALA A 62 -5.63 0.71 -1.54
CA ALA A 62 -5.04 0.07 -2.70
C ALA A 62 -4.88 1.08 -3.84
N LEU A 63 -3.67 1.57 -4.04
CA LEU A 63 -3.33 2.50 -5.12
C LEU A 63 -2.63 1.73 -6.24
N GLY A 64 -3.38 1.28 -7.24
CA GLY A 64 -2.82 0.55 -8.37
C GLY A 64 -3.87 -0.22 -9.16
N GLY A 65 -3.40 -1.21 -9.91
CA GLY A 65 -4.27 -2.09 -10.71
C GLY A 65 -4.86 -3.25 -9.92
N GLY A 66 -5.35 -4.27 -10.64
CA GLY A 66 -5.99 -5.45 -10.07
C GLY A 66 -5.11 -6.23 -9.09
N VAL A 67 -3.82 -6.38 -9.38
CA VAL A 67 -2.86 -7.06 -8.47
C VAL A 67 -2.80 -6.36 -7.12
N THR A 68 -2.65 -5.03 -7.10
CA THR A 68 -2.63 -4.24 -5.88
C THR A 68 -3.96 -4.34 -5.12
N GLY A 69 -5.08 -4.31 -5.83
CA GLY A 69 -6.42 -4.48 -5.26
C GLY A 69 -6.59 -5.85 -4.59
N ASP A 70 -6.23 -6.92 -5.28
CA ASP A 70 -6.34 -8.29 -4.79
C ASP A 70 -5.44 -8.58 -3.58
N MET A 71 -4.29 -7.90 -3.48
CA MET A 71 -3.35 -8.05 -2.36
C MET A 71 -3.74 -7.21 -1.14
N ALA A 72 -4.51 -6.14 -1.35
CA ALA A 72 -4.94 -5.23 -0.29
C ALA A 72 -6.34 -5.53 0.24
N GLY A 73 -7.19 -6.20 -0.55
CA GLY A 73 -8.55 -6.63 -0.19
C GLY A 73 -8.58 -7.96 0.54
#